data_AF-A0A239DFT3-F1
#
_entry.id   AF-A0A239DFT3-F1
#
_cell.length_a   1.000
_cell.length_b   1.000
_cell.length_c   1.000
_cell.angle_alpha   90.00
_cell.angle_beta   90.00
_cell.angle_gamma   90.00
#
_symmetry.space_group_name_H-M   'P 1'
#
loop_
_entity.id
_entity.type
_entity.pdbx_description
1 polymer ?
#
loop_
_entity_poly.entity_id
_entity_poly.type
_entity_poly.pdbx_seq_one_letter_code
_entity_poly.pdbx_strand_id
1 'polypeptide(L)'
;MLRGFRVAHVFDISQTEGDPPPDIAPELLTGDAPAALWQALAAQVAGHGYTLVREACGQANGLTDPAARTVRVRPDVDSEVPMPRTPPGRTRLR
;
A
#
# COMPACT_ATOMS: atom_id res chain seq x y z
N MET A 1 -6.64 12.67 -30.27
CA MET A 1 -7.61 11.82 -30.99
C MET A 1 -7.40 10.39 -30.53
N LEU A 2 -8.38 9.77 -29.87
CA LEU A 2 -8.29 8.37 -29.45
C LEU A 2 -8.64 7.47 -30.65
N ARG A 3 -7.82 6.47 -30.96
CA ARG A 3 -8.07 5.47 -32.02
C ARG A 3 -7.65 4.08 -31.55
N GLY A 4 -8.35 3.05 -32.04
CA GLY A 4 -8.02 1.63 -31.78
C GLY A 4 -8.54 1.12 -30.44
N PHE A 5 -9.86 0.91 -30.33
CA PHE A 5 -10.47 0.21 -29.19
C PHE A 5 -11.33 -0.94 -29.68
N ARG A 6 -11.52 -1.95 -28.83
CA ARG A 6 -12.41 -3.09 -29.05
C ARG A 6 -13.30 -3.25 -27.83
N VAL A 7 -14.55 -3.64 -28.06
CA VAL A 7 -15.49 -3.97 -26.99
C VAL A 7 -15.08 -5.29 -26.34
N ALA A 8 -14.99 -5.29 -25.01
CA ALA A 8 -14.94 -6.50 -24.20
C ALA A 8 -16.28 -6.68 -23.51
N HIS A 9 -16.81 -7.91 -23.54
CA HIS A 9 -18.01 -8.28 -22.80
C HIS A 9 -17.58 -8.89 -21.47
N VAL A 10 -18.02 -8.27 -20.38
CA VAL A 10 -17.81 -8.73 -19.01
C VAL A 10 -19.16 -8.82 -18.33
N PHE A 11 -19.27 -9.72 -17.36
CA PHE A 11 -20.44 -9.87 -16.49
C PHE A 11 -19.99 -9.74 -15.04
N ASP A 12 -20.90 -9.27 -14.19
CA ASP A 12 -20.67 -9.27 -12.75
C ASP A 12 -20.74 -10.71 -12.21
N ILE A 13 -19.99 -11.01 -11.13
CA ILE A 13 -20.00 -12.34 -10.53
C ILE A 13 -21.41 -12.76 -10.06
N SER A 14 -22.25 -11.80 -9.66
CA SER A 14 -23.65 -12.05 -9.28
C SER A 14 -24.54 -12.53 -10.44
N GLN A 15 -24.06 -12.44 -11.68
CA GLN A 15 -24.73 -12.92 -12.88
C GLN A 15 -24.27 -14.33 -13.31
N THR A 16 -23.49 -15.01 -12.46
CA THR A 16 -22.99 -16.37 -12.71
C THR A 16 -23.64 -17.37 -11.77
N GLU A 17 -23.72 -18.63 -12.22
CA GLU A 17 -24.13 -19.77 -11.39
C GLU A 17 -22.89 -20.62 -11.06
N GLY A 18 -22.85 -21.22 -9.88
CA GLY A 18 -21.75 -22.08 -9.43
C GLY A 18 -21.31 -21.80 -8.00
N ASP A 19 -20.22 -22.45 -7.59
CA ASP A 19 -19.62 -22.20 -6.28
C ASP A 19 -19.12 -20.75 -6.20
N PRO A 20 -19.34 -20.07 -5.05
CA PRO A 20 -18.85 -18.72 -4.89
C PRO A 20 -17.31 -18.71 -4.99
N PRO A 21 -16.72 -17.64 -5.55
CA PRO A 21 -15.28 -17.49 -5.51
C PRO A 21 -14.80 -17.49 -4.05
N PRO A 22 -13.55 -17.88 -3.79
CA PRO A 22 -13.01 -17.82 -2.45
C PRO A 22 -13.09 -16.38 -1.95
N ASP A 23 -13.55 -16.22 -0.71
CA ASP A 23 -13.56 -14.93 -0.04
C ASP A 23 -12.11 -14.58 0.34
N ILE A 24 -11.44 -13.79 -0.50
CA ILE A 24 -10.07 -13.33 -0.27
C ILE A 24 -10.14 -11.93 0.36
N ALA A 25 -10.10 -11.89 1.69
CA ALA A 25 -9.89 -10.65 2.40
C ALA A 25 -8.41 -10.22 2.32
N PRO A 26 -8.11 -8.93 2.13
CA PRO A 26 -6.73 -8.45 2.22
C PRO A 26 -6.21 -8.63 3.65
N GLU A 27 -5.09 -9.32 3.79
CA GLU A 27 -4.37 -9.39 5.06
C GLU A 27 -3.51 -8.14 5.23
N LEU A 28 -3.55 -7.55 6.42
CA LEU A 28 -2.68 -6.43 6.74
C LEU A 28 -1.23 -6.94 6.78
N LEU A 29 -0.40 -6.40 5.89
CA LEU A 29 1.02 -6.74 5.88
C LEU A 29 1.66 -6.30 7.20
N THR A 30 2.26 -7.25 7.90
CA THR A 30 3.06 -7.02 9.11
C THR A 30 4.54 -7.08 8.78
N GLY A 31 5.35 -6.24 9.44
CA GLY A 31 6.80 -6.25 9.33
C GLY A 31 7.38 -4.94 8.78
N ASP A 32 8.70 -4.89 8.68
CA ASP A 32 9.43 -3.67 8.39
C ASP A 32 9.12 -3.14 6.99
N ALA A 33 8.60 -1.91 6.93
CA ALA A 33 8.69 -1.13 5.70
C ALA A 33 10.18 -0.99 5.33
N PRO A 34 10.57 -1.17 4.05
CA PRO A 34 11.94 -0.88 3.63
C PRO A 34 12.35 0.52 4.09
N ALA A 35 13.55 0.68 4.65
CA ALA A 35 14.01 1.97 5.22
C ALA A 35 13.86 3.16 4.25
N ALA A 36 13.91 2.89 2.94
CA ALA A 36 13.74 3.91 1.90
C ALA A 36 12.28 4.20 1.51
N LEU A 37 11.28 3.45 2.01
CA LEU A 37 9.89 3.55 1.54
C LEU A 37 9.30 4.94 1.80
N TRP A 38 9.49 5.47 3.01
CA TRP A 38 8.99 6.81 3.34
C TRP A 38 9.65 7.88 2.47
N GLN A 39 10.97 7.78 2.26
CA GLN A 39 11.71 8.74 1.43
C GLN A 39 11.32 8.64 -0.04
N ALA A 40 11.11 7.43 -0.56
CA ALA A 40 10.63 7.22 -1.92
C ALA A 40 9.21 7.80 -2.11
N LEU A 41 8.33 7.62 -1.13
CA LEU A 41 7.01 8.24 -1.14
C LEU A 41 7.10 9.77 -1.10
N ALA A 42 7.92 10.32 -0.19
CA ALA A 42 8.14 11.76 -0.08
C ALA A 42 8.65 12.36 -1.41
N ALA A 43 9.59 11.68 -2.07
CA ALA A 43 10.13 12.10 -3.36
C ALA A 43 9.06 12.11 -4.47
N GLN A 44 8.20 11.08 -4.54
CA GLN A 44 7.07 11.04 -5.48
C GLN A 44 6.09 12.19 -5.22
N VAL A 45 5.66 12.34 -3.97
CA VAL A 45 4.69 13.37 -3.56
C VAL A 45 5.24 14.77 -3.86
N ALA A 46 6.49 15.04 -3.50
CA ALA A 46 7.16 16.31 -3.79
C ALA A 46 7.37 16.54 -5.29
N GLY A 47 7.67 15.50 -6.07
CA GLY A 47 7.79 15.56 -7.52
C GLY A 47 6.50 15.99 -8.22
N HIS A 48 5.34 15.71 -7.61
CA HIS A 48 4.04 16.21 -8.05
C HIS A 48 3.63 17.54 -7.39
N GLY A 49 4.52 18.13 -6.58
CA GLY A 49 4.35 19.41 -5.90
C GLY A 49 3.36 19.35 -4.73
N TYR A 50 3.24 18.21 -4.07
CA TYR A 50 2.46 18.03 -2.86
C TYR A 50 3.38 17.98 -1.64
N THR A 51 2.81 18.18 -0.45
CA THR A 51 3.49 17.98 0.83
C THR A 51 3.02 16.69 1.49
N LEU A 52 3.96 15.83 1.89
CA LEU A 52 3.68 14.59 2.64
C LEU A 52 3.76 14.86 4.15
N VAL A 53 2.74 14.46 4.91
CA VAL A 53 2.68 14.59 6.38
C VAL A 53 2.19 13.31 7.06
N ARG A 54 2.59 13.12 8.32
CA ARG A 54 2.10 12.05 9.20
C ARG A 54 1.00 12.58 10.11
N GLU A 55 -0.26 12.27 9.80
CA GLU A 55 -1.41 12.79 10.54
C GLU A 55 -2.63 11.85 10.48
N ALA A 56 -3.58 12.03 11.40
CA ALA A 56 -4.78 11.19 11.49
C ALA A 56 -5.67 11.28 10.25
N CYS A 57 -5.93 10.13 9.61
CA CYS A 57 -6.70 10.02 8.36
C CYS A 57 -8.11 9.40 8.56
N GLY A 58 -8.65 9.44 9.79
CA GLY A 58 -9.89 8.74 10.11
C GLY A 58 -9.74 7.23 9.91
N GLN A 59 -10.67 6.61 9.19
CA GLN A 59 -10.62 5.16 8.90
C GLN A 59 -9.63 4.77 7.79
N ALA A 60 -9.18 5.74 6.98
CA ALA A 60 -8.24 5.47 5.90
C ALA A 60 -6.78 5.36 6.40
N ASN A 61 -5.95 4.63 5.66
CA ASN A 61 -4.50 4.57 5.90
C ASN A 61 -3.79 5.86 5.47
N GLY A 62 -4.37 6.59 4.51
CA GLY A 62 -3.89 7.88 4.04
C GLY A 62 -4.99 8.66 3.33
N LEU A 63 -4.77 9.96 3.16
CA LEU A 63 -5.69 10.87 2.50
C LEU A 63 -4.91 11.88 1.65
N THR A 64 -5.34 12.09 0.41
CA THR A 64 -4.83 13.15 -0.45
C THR A 64 -5.84 14.27 -0.52
N ASP A 65 -5.42 15.49 -0.22
CA ASP A 65 -6.18 16.72 -0.43
C ASP A 65 -5.58 17.48 -1.62
N PRO A 66 -6.22 17.44 -2.80
CA PRO A 66 -5.74 18.16 -3.98
C PRO A 66 -5.81 19.68 -3.86
N ALA A 67 -6.74 20.21 -3.06
CA ALA A 67 -6.91 21.65 -2.87
C ALA A 67 -5.81 22.22 -1.98
N ALA A 68 -5.52 21.54 -0.87
CA ALA A 68 -4.42 21.89 0.02
C ALA A 68 -3.05 21.43 -0.51
N ARG A 69 -3.03 20.59 -1.55
CA ARG A 69 -1.83 19.91 -2.08
C ARG A 69 -1.09 19.13 -1.01
N THR A 70 -1.83 18.40 -0.17
CA THR A 70 -1.26 17.57 0.90
C THR A 70 -1.59 16.10 0.70
N VAL A 71 -0.64 15.25 1.09
CA VAL A 71 -0.82 13.81 1.25
C VAL A 71 -0.55 13.49 2.71
N ARG A 72 -1.52 12.86 3.36
CA ARG A 72 -1.49 12.50 4.77
C ARG A 72 -1.41 10.99 4.87
N VAL A 73 -0.53 10.48 5.72
CA VAL A 73 -0.45 9.06 6.07
C VAL A 73 -0.68 8.94 7.57
N ARG A 74 -1.54 8.00 7.97
CA ARG A 74 -1.87 7.78 9.38
C ARG A 74 -0.62 7.36 10.17
N PRO A 75 -0.39 7.82 11.41
CA PRO A 75 0.86 7.55 12.13
C PRO A 75 1.12 6.07 12.46
N ASP A 76 0.07 5.29 12.70
CA ASP A 76 0.08 3.87 13.05
C ASP A 76 0.21 2.93 11.83
N VAL A 77 0.21 3.47 10.60
CA VAL A 77 0.62 2.69 9.43
C VAL A 77 2.14 2.56 9.52
N ASP A 78 2.59 1.38 9.96
CA ASP A 78 3.91 1.12 10.52
C ASP A 78 5.03 1.98 9.92
N SER A 79 5.70 2.73 10.80
CA SER A 79 6.86 3.55 10.47
C SER A 79 8.03 3.00 11.26
N GLU A 80 8.82 2.15 10.59
CA GLU A 80 10.18 1.75 10.97
C GLU A 80 10.35 1.43 12.48
N VAL A 81 10.07 0.19 12.89
CA VAL A 81 10.53 -0.32 14.19
C VAL A 81 11.91 -0.99 13.98
N PRO A 82 13.03 -0.46 14.51
CA PRO A 82 14.32 -1.08 14.27
C PRO A 82 14.47 -2.38 15.07
N MET A 83 14.58 -3.52 14.37
CA MET A 83 14.95 -4.80 14.98
C MET A 83 16.47 -4.88 15.26
N PRO A 84 16.91 -5.47 16.41
CA PRO A 84 18.31 -5.76 16.64
C PRO A 84 18.81 -6.87 15.71
N ARG A 85 19.80 -6.56 14.88
CA ARG A 85 20.45 -7.54 13.98
C ARG A 85 21.25 -8.56 14.78
N THR A 86 20.74 -9.78 14.92
CA THR A 86 21.56 -10.96 15.21
C THR A 86 21.10 -12.13 14.34
N PRO A 87 21.90 -12.62 13.39
CA PRO A 87 21.57 -13.83 12.65
C PRO A 87 21.72 -15.07 13.56
N PRO A 88 20.82 -16.06 13.49
CA PRO A 88 21.00 -17.31 14.23
C PRO A 88 22.25 -18.04 13.73
N GLY A 89 23.14 -18.38 14.67
CA GLY A 89 24.34 -19.16 14.41
C GLY A 89 24.00 -20.50 13.74
N ARG A 90 24.67 -20.80 12.63
CA ARG A 90 24.63 -22.12 12.01
C ARG A 90 25.31 -23.13 12.93
N THR A 91 24.55 -23.85 13.74
CA THR A 91 25.04 -25.05 14.41
C THR A 91 25.24 -26.13 13.34
N ARG A 92 26.49 -26.42 12.98
CA ARG A 92 26.88 -27.64 12.26
C ARG A 92 26.56 -28.84 13.16
N LEU A 93 25.67 -29.73 12.73
CA LEU A 93 25.63 -31.08 13.27
C LEU A 93 26.93 -31.80 12.86
N ARG A 94 27.59 -32.41 13.85
CA ARG A 94 28.64 -33.41 13.68
C ARG A 94 28.01 -34.78 13.50
#